data_AF-A0A2H3IPF3-F1
#
_entry.id   AF-A0A2H3IPF3-F1
#
_cell.length_a   1.000
_cell.length_b   1.000
_cell.length_c   1.000
_cell.angle_alpha   90.00
_cell.angle_beta   90.00
_cell.angle_gamma   90.00
#
_symmetry.space_group_name_H-M   'P 1'
#
loop_
_entity.id
_entity.type
_entity.pdbx_description
1 polymer ?
#
loop_
_entity_poly.entity_id
_entity_poly.type
_entity_poly.pdbx_seq_one_letter_code
_entity_poly.pdbx_strand_id
1 'polypeptide(L)'
;MKARKQILKASLHGIAELHSHDIVHLDIKPDNIMVNYRGTGLETIVEDVQIIDLENAAYLPKGRCIKGMLAGNDSWRSPEAHFKGELNKPSDIFSFAAVMKTYETSKLRACFLTFDEEVNCQVLGMLWDDRTADYHSYRPFSDWPNVTDEKFKDLIRSMTNLDPRKRVTAREALEHPWFSDCEINGVGNRDIQDATSITA
;
A
#
# COMPACT_ATOMS: atom_id res chain seq x y z
N MET A 1 -18.04 4.49 -1.42
CA MET A 1 -16.76 5.17 -1.04
C MET A 1 -16.34 4.81 0.37
N LYS A 2 -17.19 5.01 1.40
CA LYS A 2 -16.89 4.70 2.81
C LYS A 2 -16.28 3.30 3.05
N ALA A 3 -16.95 2.23 2.62
CA ALA A 3 -16.48 0.85 2.82
C ALA A 3 -15.07 0.60 2.25
N ARG A 4 -14.79 1.09 1.04
CA ARG A 4 -13.47 0.93 0.42
C ARG A 4 -12.37 1.66 1.23
N LYS A 5 -12.68 2.84 1.78
CA LYS A 5 -11.73 3.64 2.55
C LYS A 5 -11.41 2.97 3.88
N GLN A 6 -12.44 2.36 4.50
CA GLN A 6 -12.30 1.52 5.68
C GLN A 6 -11.41 0.31 5.40
N ILE A 7 -11.59 -0.36 4.25
CA ILE A 7 -10.73 -1.47 3.84
C ILE A 7 -9.28 -1.03 3.76
N LEU A 8 -8.99 0.06 3.02
CA LEU A 8 -7.62 0.56 2.89
C LEU A 8 -7.01 0.96 4.24
N LYS A 9 -7.78 1.64 5.10
CA LYS A 9 -7.29 2.04 6.43
C LYS A 9 -6.96 0.82 7.30
N ALA A 10 -7.83 -0.19 7.31
CA ALA A 10 -7.62 -1.41 8.06
C ALA A 10 -6.46 -2.26 7.50
N SER A 11 -6.31 -2.35 6.18
CA SER A 11 -5.16 -2.98 5.54
C SER A 11 -3.84 -2.32 5.93
N LEU A 12 -3.79 -0.98 5.87
CA LEU A 12 -2.59 -0.23 6.26
C LEU A 12 -2.27 -0.39 7.75
N HIS A 13 -3.30 -0.52 8.60
CA HIS A 13 -3.13 -0.86 10.01
C HIS A 13 -2.47 -2.23 10.19
N GLY A 14 -2.92 -3.26 9.47
CA GLY A 14 -2.28 -4.57 9.46
C GLY A 14 -0.81 -4.52 8.99
N ILE A 15 -0.51 -3.73 7.96
CA ILE A 15 0.88 -3.52 7.51
C ILE A 15 1.72 -2.81 8.58
N ALA A 16 1.17 -1.78 9.24
CA ALA A 16 1.85 -1.08 10.33
C ALA A 16 2.15 -2.01 11.51
N GLU A 17 1.30 -3.00 11.77
CA GLU A 17 1.49 -4.00 12.82
C GLU A 17 2.56 -5.03 12.47
N LEU A 18 2.63 -5.50 11.22
CA LEU A 18 3.77 -6.29 10.75
C LEU A 18 5.07 -5.51 10.90
N HIS A 19 5.05 -4.24 10.48
CA HIS A 19 6.22 -3.37 10.52
C HIS A 19 6.66 -3.03 11.95
N SER A 20 5.74 -2.98 12.93
CA SER A 20 6.09 -2.76 14.35
C SER A 20 6.84 -3.95 14.95
N HIS A 21 6.62 -5.16 14.40
CA HIS A 21 7.29 -6.41 14.77
C HIS A 21 8.52 -6.73 13.90
N ASP A 22 9.03 -5.75 13.15
CA ASP A 22 10.14 -5.92 12.23
C ASP A 22 9.88 -6.98 11.14
N ILE A 23 8.62 -7.21 10.78
CA ILE A 23 8.23 -8.10 9.68
C ILE A 23 7.90 -7.25 8.45
N VAL A 24 8.43 -7.65 7.30
CA VAL A 24 8.03 -7.13 5.98
C VAL A 24 7.25 -8.22 5.24
N HIS A 25 6.27 -7.83 4.44
CA HIS A 25 5.41 -8.78 3.73
C HIS A 25 5.94 -9.14 2.34
N LEU A 26 6.42 -8.14 1.60
CA LEU A 26 7.03 -8.24 0.27
C LEU A 26 6.13 -8.76 -0.86
N ASP A 27 4.82 -8.93 -0.63
CA ASP A 27 3.85 -9.30 -1.66
C ASP A 27 2.46 -8.69 -1.39
N ILE A 28 2.45 -7.39 -1.05
CA ILE A 28 1.20 -6.64 -0.87
C ILE A 28 0.53 -6.45 -2.24
N LYS A 29 -0.66 -7.01 -2.38
CA LYS A 29 -1.51 -6.94 -3.58
C LYS A 29 -2.99 -7.10 -3.18
N PRO A 30 -3.96 -6.76 -4.04
CA PRO A 30 -5.38 -6.86 -3.69
C PRO A 30 -5.81 -8.28 -3.30
N ASP A 31 -5.24 -9.30 -3.94
CA ASP A 31 -5.53 -10.72 -3.67
C ASP A 31 -5.13 -11.14 -2.25
N ASN A 32 -4.17 -10.44 -1.63
CA ASN A 32 -3.66 -10.73 -0.28
C ASN A 32 -4.32 -9.85 0.80
N ILE A 33 -5.42 -9.15 0.45
CA ILE A 33 -6.24 -8.39 1.39
C ILE A 33 -7.61 -9.06 1.46
N MET A 34 -7.85 -9.80 2.55
CA MET A 34 -9.12 -10.46 2.78
C MET A 34 -10.08 -9.51 3.51
N VAL A 35 -11.31 -9.43 3.01
CA VAL A 35 -12.34 -8.55 3.57
C VAL A 35 -13.53 -9.41 3.99
N ASN A 36 -13.84 -9.43 5.28
CA ASN A 36 -15.11 -9.92 5.77
C ASN A 36 -16.14 -8.77 5.72
N TYR A 37 -17.26 -8.98 5.04
CA TYR A 37 -18.28 -7.96 4.88
C TYR A 37 -19.68 -8.55 4.86
N ARG A 38 -20.65 -7.72 5.23
CA ARG A 38 -22.07 -8.02 5.14
C ARG A 38 -22.78 -7.00 4.26
N GLY A 39 -23.59 -7.47 3.32
CA GLY A 39 -24.50 -6.64 2.55
C GLY A 39 -25.87 -6.57 3.21
N THR A 40 -26.36 -5.36 3.50
CA THR A 40 -27.73 -5.13 3.98
C THR A 40 -28.65 -4.60 2.88
N GLY A 41 -28.27 -4.78 1.61
CA GLY A 41 -29.00 -4.29 0.42
C GLY A 41 -28.72 -2.82 0.10
N LEU A 42 -28.77 -1.94 1.09
CA LEU A 42 -28.50 -0.50 0.93
C LEU A 42 -27.06 -0.10 1.28
N GLU A 43 -26.38 -0.89 2.12
CA GLU A 43 -25.02 -0.60 2.57
C GLU A 43 -24.15 -1.87 2.60
N THR A 44 -22.86 -1.68 2.37
CA THR A 44 -21.82 -2.69 2.62
C THR A 44 -21.16 -2.36 3.94
N ILE A 45 -21.32 -3.24 4.92
CA ILE A 45 -20.69 -3.12 6.23
C ILE A 45 -19.43 -3.99 6.21
N VAL A 46 -18.27 -3.34 6.38
CA VAL A 46 -16.99 -4.04 6.55
C VAL A 46 -16.90 -4.48 8.00
N GLU A 47 -16.82 -5.79 8.23
CA GLU A 47 -16.75 -6.39 9.57
C GLU A 47 -15.29 -6.58 10.00
N ASP A 48 -14.43 -7.06 9.11
CA ASP A 48 -13.00 -7.28 9.38
C ASP A 48 -12.18 -7.23 8.09
N VAL A 49 -10.89 -6.88 8.21
CA VAL A 49 -9.93 -6.84 7.10
C VAL A 49 -8.59 -7.36 7.57
N GLN A 50 -8.05 -8.34 6.85
CA GLN A 50 -6.82 -9.02 7.20
C GLN A 50 -5.85 -9.04 6.03
N ILE A 51 -4.58 -8.82 6.33
CA ILE A 51 -3.48 -9.11 5.42
C ILE A 51 -3.14 -10.60 5.57
N ILE A 52 -3.09 -11.31 4.44
CA ILE A 52 -2.85 -12.77 4.39
C ILE A 52 -1.64 -13.08 3.52
N ASP A 53 -1.27 -14.36 3.43
CA ASP A 53 -0.19 -14.85 2.54
C ASP A 53 1.21 -14.30 2.88
N LEU A 54 1.72 -14.76 4.03
CA LEU A 54 3.04 -14.41 4.56
C LEU A 54 4.18 -15.28 4.00
N GLU A 55 3.99 -15.96 2.86
CA GLU A 55 5.02 -16.84 2.29
C GLU A 55 6.30 -16.08 1.93
N ASN A 56 6.15 -14.86 1.40
CA ASN A 56 7.27 -13.97 1.08
C ASN A 56 7.73 -13.10 2.26
N ALA A 57 7.07 -13.22 3.42
CA ALA A 57 7.37 -12.37 4.55
C ALA A 57 8.73 -12.69 5.16
N ALA A 58 9.38 -11.67 5.72
CA ALA A 58 10.69 -11.81 6.33
C ALA A 58 10.81 -10.98 7.61
N TYR A 59 11.47 -11.55 8.61
CA TYR A 59 11.90 -10.83 9.79
C TYR A 59 13.17 -10.02 9.48
N LEU A 60 13.06 -8.69 9.55
CA LEU A 60 14.09 -7.70 9.25
C LEU A 60 14.23 -6.69 10.41
N PRO A 61 15.06 -7.00 11.42
CA PRO A 61 15.43 -6.06 12.46
C PRO A 61 15.95 -4.73 11.91
N LYS A 62 15.89 -3.69 12.75
CA LYS A 62 16.39 -2.36 12.41
C LYS A 62 17.79 -2.40 11.78
N GLY A 63 17.93 -1.76 10.63
CA GLY A 63 19.20 -1.67 9.88
C GLY A 63 19.48 -2.86 8.96
N ARG A 64 18.58 -3.84 8.87
CA ARG A 64 18.68 -4.96 7.93
C ARG A 64 17.84 -4.71 6.68
N CYS A 65 18.25 -5.35 5.59
CA CYS A 65 17.55 -5.38 4.31
C CYS A 65 17.79 -6.72 3.62
N ILE A 66 16.99 -7.02 2.60
CA ILE A 66 17.21 -8.15 1.68
C ILE A 66 17.77 -7.59 0.37
N LYS A 67 18.78 -8.24 -0.20
CA LYS A 67 19.42 -7.84 -1.46
C LYS A 67 19.32 -8.97 -2.49
N GLY A 68 19.21 -8.62 -3.77
CA GLY A 68 19.27 -9.61 -4.86
C GLY A 68 18.00 -10.42 -5.09
N MET A 69 17.00 -10.29 -4.20
CA MET A 69 15.72 -11.00 -4.30
C MET A 69 14.75 -10.25 -5.21
N LEU A 70 14.06 -10.98 -6.09
CA LEU A 70 12.95 -10.47 -6.89
C LEU A 70 11.64 -10.91 -6.24
N ALA A 71 11.23 -10.22 -5.18
CA ALA A 71 10.05 -10.58 -4.39
C ALA A 71 8.77 -9.85 -4.83
N GLY A 72 7.63 -10.45 -4.49
CA GLY A 72 6.30 -9.92 -4.72
C GLY A 72 5.79 -10.11 -6.13
N ASN A 73 4.55 -9.72 -6.37
CA ASN A 73 3.92 -9.75 -7.67
C ASN A 73 4.35 -8.58 -8.56
N ASP A 74 4.66 -8.87 -9.82
CA ASP A 74 5.18 -7.94 -10.83
C ASP A 74 4.38 -6.65 -11.05
N SER A 75 3.06 -6.68 -10.83
CA SER A 75 2.18 -5.52 -11.03
C SER A 75 2.17 -4.55 -9.84
N TRP A 76 2.55 -5.03 -8.65
CA TRP A 76 2.48 -4.26 -7.40
C TRP A 76 3.87 -3.98 -6.80
N ARG A 77 4.91 -4.58 -7.38
CA ARG A 77 6.28 -4.53 -6.89
C ARG A 77 6.85 -3.10 -6.88
N SER A 78 7.65 -2.80 -5.87
CA SER A 78 8.37 -1.53 -5.76
C SER A 78 9.50 -1.38 -6.78
N PRO A 79 9.94 -0.15 -7.10
CA PRO A 79 11.02 0.09 -8.04
C PRO A 79 12.34 -0.54 -7.57
N GLU A 80 12.69 -0.40 -6.30
CA GLU A 80 13.90 -1.01 -5.75
C GLU A 80 13.89 -2.54 -5.86
N ALA A 81 12.73 -3.19 -5.76
CA ALA A 81 12.59 -4.63 -5.94
C ALA A 81 12.73 -5.05 -7.40
N HIS A 82 12.25 -4.24 -8.34
CA HIS A 82 12.51 -4.44 -9.77
C HIS A 82 14.01 -4.42 -10.10
N PHE A 83 14.77 -3.55 -9.45
CA PHE A 83 16.22 -3.46 -9.61
C PHE A 83 17.01 -4.41 -8.70
N LYS A 84 16.35 -5.34 -8.00
CA LYS A 84 16.96 -6.26 -7.02
C LYS A 84 17.81 -5.55 -5.96
N GLY A 85 17.42 -4.32 -5.63
CA GLY A 85 18.04 -3.46 -4.64
C GLY A 85 17.76 -3.90 -3.21
N GLU A 86 17.86 -2.96 -2.27
CA GLU A 86 17.60 -3.20 -0.85
C GLU A 86 16.10 -3.19 -0.56
N LEU A 87 15.56 -4.35 -0.19
CA LEU A 87 14.18 -4.51 0.24
C LEU A 87 14.07 -4.34 1.75
N ASN A 88 13.06 -3.57 2.17
CA ASN A 88 12.70 -3.32 3.56
C ASN A 88 11.24 -2.82 3.65
N LYS A 89 10.83 -2.34 4.83
CA LYS A 89 9.48 -1.84 5.13
C LYS A 89 8.92 -0.88 4.05
N PRO A 90 9.67 0.13 3.57
CA PRO A 90 9.28 0.96 2.43
C PRO A 90 8.75 0.22 1.19
N SER A 91 9.23 -0.99 0.89
CA SER A 91 8.78 -1.75 -0.29
C SER A 91 7.30 -2.12 -0.18
N ASP A 92 6.84 -2.54 1.01
CA ASP A 92 5.41 -2.80 1.26
C ASP A 92 4.56 -1.55 1.10
N ILE A 93 5.07 -0.37 1.50
CA ILE A 93 4.35 0.90 1.41
C ILE A 93 4.11 1.30 -0.05
N PHE A 94 5.11 1.11 -0.91
CA PHE A 94 4.95 1.38 -2.34
C PHE A 94 3.90 0.44 -2.95
N SER A 95 4.00 -0.86 -2.64
CA SER A 95 3.04 -1.86 -3.12
C SER A 95 1.62 -1.56 -2.65
N PHE A 96 1.47 -1.14 -1.39
CA PHE A 96 0.17 -0.74 -0.87
C PHE A 96 -0.38 0.53 -1.54
N ALA A 97 0.46 1.50 -1.90
CA ALA A 97 0.02 2.66 -2.68
C ALA A 97 -0.50 2.26 -4.07
N ALA A 98 0.11 1.26 -4.70
CA ALA A 98 -0.37 0.70 -5.96
C ALA A 98 -1.77 0.08 -5.79
N VAL A 99 -2.01 -0.64 -4.69
CA VAL A 99 -3.34 -1.14 -4.30
C VAL A 99 -4.31 0.03 -4.09
N MET A 100 -3.92 1.04 -3.30
CA MET A 100 -4.76 2.22 -3.03
C MET A 100 -5.20 2.93 -4.30
N LYS A 101 -4.37 3.03 -5.34
CA LYS A 101 -4.77 3.62 -6.63
C LYS A 101 -6.00 2.93 -7.23
N THR A 102 -6.13 1.62 -7.09
CA THR A 102 -7.27 0.87 -7.65
C THR A 102 -8.60 1.26 -7.03
N TYR A 103 -8.58 1.91 -5.86
CA TYR A 103 -9.75 2.48 -5.19
C TYR A 103 -10.53 3.47 -6.08
N GLU A 104 -9.81 4.33 -6.79
CA GLU A 104 -10.38 5.43 -7.58
C GLU A 104 -10.71 5.02 -9.02
N THR A 105 -9.97 4.05 -9.56
CA THR A 105 -10.25 3.54 -10.89
C THR A 105 -11.28 2.43 -10.78
N SER A 106 -12.53 2.68 -11.18
CA SER A 106 -13.60 1.66 -11.29
C SER A 106 -13.26 0.45 -12.20
N LYS A 107 -12.06 0.41 -12.75
CA LYS A 107 -11.46 -0.70 -13.47
C LYS A 107 -10.24 -1.16 -12.69
N LEU A 108 -10.18 -2.46 -12.35
CA LEU A 108 -8.98 -3.21 -11.93
C LEU A 108 -7.97 -3.31 -13.08
N ARG A 109 -7.69 -2.20 -13.76
CA ARG A 109 -6.65 -2.12 -14.76
C ARG A 109 -5.46 -1.51 -14.07
N ALA A 110 -4.34 -2.21 -14.09
CA ALA A 110 -3.04 -1.73 -13.66
C ALA A 110 -2.65 -0.53 -14.54
N CYS A 111 -3.24 0.64 -14.28
CA CYS A 111 -2.66 1.88 -14.72
C CYS A 111 -1.49 2.10 -13.77
N PHE A 112 -0.27 2.05 -14.26
CA PHE A 112 0.92 2.18 -13.45
C PHE A 112 0.97 3.54 -12.75
N LEU A 113 1.46 3.56 -11.51
CA LEU A 113 1.69 4.78 -10.75
C LEU A 113 2.80 5.55 -11.44
N THR A 114 2.56 6.80 -11.88
CA THR A 114 3.65 7.70 -12.21
C THR A 114 3.40 9.10 -11.69
N PHE A 115 4.51 9.72 -11.32
CA PHE A 115 4.59 11.07 -10.77
C PHE A 115 4.45 12.11 -11.89
N ASP A 116 4.41 13.39 -11.53
CA ASP A 116 4.53 14.48 -12.51
C ASP A 116 6.00 14.81 -12.83
N GLU A 117 6.97 14.27 -12.07
CA GLU A 117 8.40 14.42 -12.35
C GLU A 117 8.85 13.48 -13.48
N GLU A 118 9.41 14.10 -14.54
CA GLU A 118 9.82 13.44 -15.79
C GLU A 118 10.75 12.24 -15.57
N VAL A 119 11.68 12.31 -14.61
CA VAL A 119 12.61 11.22 -14.31
C VAL A 119 11.89 10.01 -13.73
N ASN A 120 10.92 10.21 -12.84
CA ASN A 120 10.19 9.11 -12.22
C ASN A 120 9.26 8.45 -13.24
N CYS A 121 8.65 9.27 -14.10
CA CYS A 121 7.91 8.81 -15.28
C CYS A 121 8.74 7.87 -16.15
N GLN A 122 9.98 8.25 -16.46
CA GLN A 122 10.87 7.46 -17.29
C GLN A 122 11.27 6.14 -16.61
N VAL A 123 11.68 6.19 -15.33
CA VAL A 123 12.09 4.98 -14.59
C VAL A 123 10.94 3.98 -14.50
N LEU A 124 9.75 4.43 -14.13
CA LEU A 124 8.58 3.58 -13.98
C LEU A 124 8.06 3.13 -15.34
N GLY A 125 8.13 4.00 -16.35
CA GLY A 125 7.91 3.66 -17.76
C GLY A 125 8.78 2.46 -18.15
N MET A 126 10.10 2.53 -18.01
CA MET A 126 11.01 1.42 -18.33
C MET A 126 10.69 0.12 -17.59
N LEU A 127 10.23 0.17 -16.34
CA LEU A 127 9.88 -1.02 -15.55
C LEU A 127 8.60 -1.73 -16.02
N TRP A 128 7.70 -0.99 -16.68
CA TRP A 128 6.36 -1.49 -17.02
C TRP A 128 6.01 -1.39 -18.53
N ASP A 129 6.81 -0.69 -19.36
CA ASP A 129 6.62 -0.51 -20.81
C ASP A 129 6.74 -1.83 -21.57
N ASP A 130 7.74 -2.66 -21.21
CA ASP A 130 7.95 -3.98 -21.84
C ASP A 130 6.78 -4.96 -21.59
N ARG A 131 5.78 -4.57 -20.78
CA ARG A 131 4.73 -5.47 -20.28
C ARG A 131 3.33 -5.17 -20.78
N THR A 132 3.14 -4.24 -21.71
CA THR A 132 1.82 -4.02 -22.31
C THR A 132 1.89 -3.74 -23.79
N ALA A 133 1.74 -4.80 -24.58
CA ALA A 133 1.15 -4.70 -25.91
C ALA A 133 -0.21 -3.96 -25.81
N ASP A 134 -0.33 -2.84 -26.53
CA ASP A 134 -1.53 -2.19 -27.07
C ASP A 134 -2.78 -1.91 -26.18
N TYR A 135 -2.82 -2.24 -24.88
CA TYR A 135 -4.07 -2.20 -24.10
C TYR A 135 -4.06 -1.40 -22.79
N HIS A 136 -2.93 -0.86 -22.35
CA HIS A 136 -2.81 -0.15 -21.07
C HIS A 136 -1.95 1.12 -21.22
N SER A 137 -2.58 2.23 -21.62
CA SER A 137 -1.86 3.49 -21.73
C SER A 137 -1.40 3.97 -20.35
N TYR A 138 -0.09 4.09 -20.21
CA TYR A 138 0.61 4.93 -19.26
C TYR A 138 -0.06 6.31 -19.12
N ARG A 139 -0.23 6.81 -17.88
CA ARG A 139 -0.71 8.20 -17.60
C ARG A 139 -0.12 8.77 -16.29
N PRO A 140 0.55 9.93 -16.32
CA PRO A 140 1.02 10.64 -15.12
C PRO A 140 -0.15 11.06 -14.23
N PHE A 141 0.14 11.35 -12.96
CA PHE A 141 -0.88 11.70 -11.96
C PHE A 141 -1.78 12.87 -12.40
N SER A 142 -1.18 13.88 -13.03
CA SER A 142 -1.86 15.02 -13.67
C SER A 142 -2.91 14.63 -14.73
N ASP A 143 -2.75 13.47 -15.37
CA ASP A 143 -3.62 12.98 -16.44
C ASP A 143 -4.68 11.97 -15.95
N TRP A 144 -4.91 11.87 -14.63
CA TRP A 144 -5.93 10.99 -14.07
C TRP A 144 -7.28 11.74 -14.01
N PRO A 145 -8.18 11.54 -15.00
CA PRO A 145 -9.38 12.37 -15.13
C PRO A 145 -10.38 12.23 -13.97
N ASN A 146 -10.21 11.20 -13.13
CA ASN A 146 -11.17 10.82 -12.10
C ASN A 146 -10.64 10.98 -10.67
N VAL A 147 -9.39 11.42 -10.46
CA VAL A 147 -8.83 11.60 -9.11
C VAL A 147 -8.74 13.09 -8.78
N THR A 148 -9.69 13.56 -7.97
CA THR A 148 -9.83 14.99 -7.62
C THR A 148 -9.52 15.30 -6.15
N ASP A 149 -9.40 14.29 -5.29
CA ASP A 149 -9.10 14.49 -3.86
C ASP A 149 -7.60 14.77 -3.65
N GLU A 150 -7.23 16.04 -3.46
CA GLU A 150 -5.85 16.47 -3.25
C GLU A 150 -5.17 15.80 -2.05
N LYS A 151 -5.90 15.46 -0.98
CA LYS A 151 -5.34 14.73 0.17
C LYS A 151 -4.98 13.30 -0.22
N PHE A 152 -5.77 12.67 -1.07
CA PHE A 152 -5.44 11.36 -1.61
C PHE A 152 -4.16 11.43 -2.47
N LYS A 153 -4.06 12.44 -3.32
CA LYS A 153 -2.87 12.64 -4.17
C LYS A 153 -1.61 12.81 -3.33
N ASP A 154 -1.69 13.65 -2.30
CA ASP A 154 -0.58 13.91 -1.38
C ASP A 154 -0.13 12.62 -0.68
N LEU A 155 -1.09 11.83 -0.16
CA LEU A 155 -0.80 10.54 0.45
C LEU A 155 -0.10 9.59 -0.53
N ILE A 156 -0.66 9.39 -1.74
CA ILE A 156 -0.05 8.52 -2.74
C ILE A 156 1.37 8.97 -3.09
N ARG A 157 1.62 10.28 -3.26
CA ARG A 157 2.97 10.81 -3.54
C ARG A 157 3.95 10.48 -2.41
N SER A 158 3.55 10.65 -1.15
CA SER A 158 4.40 10.33 0.00
C SER A 158 4.75 8.83 0.09
N MET A 159 3.80 7.95 -0.24
CA MET A 159 3.94 6.49 -0.20
C MET A 159 4.69 5.91 -1.39
N THR A 160 4.83 6.66 -2.48
CA THR A 160 5.44 6.14 -3.70
C THR A 160 6.85 6.68 -3.94
N ASN A 161 7.36 7.59 -3.09
CA ASN A 161 8.67 8.24 -3.27
C ASN A 161 9.75 7.24 -3.73
N LEU A 162 10.44 7.57 -4.83
CA LEU A 162 11.43 6.68 -5.44
C LEU A 162 12.62 6.41 -4.54
N ASP A 163 12.99 7.36 -3.67
CA ASP A 163 13.97 7.10 -2.61
C ASP A 163 13.24 6.42 -1.44
N PRO A 164 13.49 5.11 -1.16
CA PRO A 164 12.80 4.40 -0.09
C PRO A 164 13.02 5.04 1.30
N ARG A 165 14.10 5.82 1.46
CA ARG A 165 14.43 6.53 2.71
C ARG A 165 13.61 7.81 2.93
N LYS A 166 13.03 8.35 1.85
CA LYS A 166 12.14 9.52 1.88
C LYS A 166 10.66 9.12 1.81
N ARG A 167 10.39 7.81 1.63
CA ARG A 167 9.05 7.25 1.58
C ARG A 167 8.47 7.20 3.00
N VAL A 168 7.22 7.63 3.13
CA VAL A 168 6.49 7.61 4.40
C VAL A 168 6.40 6.19 4.97
N THR A 169 6.38 6.04 6.29
CA THR A 169 6.14 4.76 6.95
C THR A 169 4.65 4.42 6.99
N ALA A 170 4.30 3.15 7.27
CA ALA A 170 2.89 2.74 7.43
C ALA A 170 2.17 3.55 8.52
N ARG A 171 2.85 3.84 9.64
CA ARG A 171 2.29 4.60 10.75
C ARG A 171 2.02 6.06 10.39
N GLU A 172 3.00 6.72 9.78
CA GLU A 172 2.83 8.10 9.30
C GLU A 172 1.74 8.20 8.21
N ALA A 173 1.64 7.19 7.33
CA ALA A 173 0.57 7.13 6.33
C ALA A 173 -0.83 6.94 6.96
N LEU A 174 -0.97 6.22 8.07
CA LEU A 174 -2.23 6.09 8.81
C LEU A 174 -2.69 7.41 9.44
N GLU A 175 -1.74 8.23 9.86
CA GLU A 175 -1.97 9.54 10.47
C GLU A 175 -2.28 10.62 9.43
N HIS A 176 -2.17 10.30 8.13
CA HIS A 176 -2.39 11.24 7.05
C HIS A 176 -3.83 11.81 7.06
N PRO A 177 -4.02 13.13 6.79
CA PRO A 177 -5.34 13.78 6.78
C PRO A 177 -6.36 13.18 5.81
N TRP A 178 -5.94 12.31 4.90
CA TRP A 178 -6.86 11.57 4.04
C TRP A 178 -7.67 10.55 4.84
N PHE A 179 -7.13 9.94 5.90
CA PHE A 179 -7.83 8.93 6.71
C PHE A 179 -8.57 9.50 7.92
N SER A 180 -8.63 10.83 8.11
CA SER A 180 -9.11 11.46 9.34
C SER A 180 -10.62 11.30 9.59
N ASP A 181 -11.41 11.12 8.55
CA ASP A 181 -12.87 10.92 8.58
C ASP A 181 -13.28 9.44 8.53
N CYS A 182 -12.31 8.53 8.63
CA CYS A 182 -12.52 7.10 8.46
C CYS A 182 -12.22 6.36 9.77
N GLU A 183 -13.25 5.86 10.44
CA GLU A 183 -13.08 4.99 11.62
C GLU A 183 -13.01 3.51 11.20
N ILE A 184 -12.08 2.78 11.82
CA ILE A 184 -12.01 1.32 11.70
C ILE A 184 -13.00 0.74 12.72
N ASN A 185 -14.13 0.24 12.23
CA ASN A 185 -15.05 -0.51 13.09
C ASN A 185 -14.35 -1.80 13.54
N GLY A 186 -14.40 -2.13 14.84
CA GLY A 186 -13.87 -3.40 15.37
C GLY A 186 -12.50 -3.34 16.03
N VAL A 187 -11.64 -2.36 15.71
CA VAL A 187 -10.43 -2.05 16.49
C VAL A 187 -10.80 -1.08 17.60
N GLY A 188 -11.72 -1.50 18.46
CA GLY A 188 -12.01 -0.74 19.67
C GLY A 188 -10.78 -0.80 20.54
N ASN A 189 -10.04 0.31 20.66
CA ASN A 189 -9.33 0.86 21.83
C ASN A 189 -8.71 -0.11 22.88
N ARG A 190 -8.50 -1.39 22.55
CA ARG A 190 -8.20 -2.47 23.49
C ARG A 190 -6.72 -2.80 23.56
N ASP A 191 -5.92 -2.41 22.57
CA ASP A 191 -4.52 -2.83 22.50
C ASP A 191 -3.50 -1.71 22.75
N ILE A 192 -3.93 -0.50 23.15
CA ILE A 192 -3.00 0.57 23.54
C ILE A 192 -2.66 0.53 25.05
N GLN A 193 -3.42 -0.21 25.86
CA GLN A 193 -3.19 -0.29 27.32
C GLN A 193 -2.46 -1.56 27.78
N ASP A 194 -2.53 -2.68 27.04
CA ASP A 194 -2.04 -3.97 27.54
C ASP A 194 -0.54 -4.25 27.29
N ALA A 195 0.16 -3.41 26.51
CA ALA A 195 1.60 -3.55 26.30
C ALA A 195 2.48 -3.08 27.49
N THR A 196 1.88 -2.59 28.58
CA THR A 196 2.62 -2.16 29.79
C THR A 196 2.57 -3.15 30.95
N SER A 197 1.92 -4.32 30.80
CA SER A 197 1.66 -5.23 31.92
C SER A 197 2.45 -6.55 31.89
N ILE A 198 3.38 -6.75 30.96
CA ILE A 198 4.22 -7.96 30.90
C ILE A 198 5.69 -7.60 31.19
N THR A 199 5.92 -7.07 32.39
CA THR A 199 7.20 -7.16 33.09
C THR A 199 6.93 -7.17 34.59
N ALA A 200 6.70 -8.36 35.14
CA ALA A 200 6.88 -8.68 36.55
C ALA A 200 7.22 -10.17 36.69
#